data_AF-A0A847C6X4-F1
#
_entry.id   AF-A0A847C6X4-F1
#
_cell.length_a   1.000
_cell.length_b   1.000
_cell.length_c   1.000
_cell.angle_alpha   90.00
_cell.angle_beta   90.00
_cell.angle_gamma   90.00
#
_symmetry.space_group_name_H-M   'P 1'
#
loop_
_entity.id
_entity.type
_entity.pdbx_description
1 polymer ?
#
loop_
_entity_poly.entity_id
_entity_poly.type
_entity_poly.pdbx_seq_one_letter_code
_entity_poly.pdbx_strand_id
1 'polypeptide(L)'
;EGKKYSGKALMDFADSVVRSAWNLGEESFLDLMWYLWCGKNSPFSGRSFHTFERAMIDDRSTWVEPKNPYFDYWENSEVISDILVEFGLCPKEGHIINGHTPVKAKKGESPVKAGGKLFIIDGGFCKAYQSTTGIAGYTLIYSSHGLRLKSHRPFEGVTKVLSDNVDMESESVPVLSFSKRRYIADTDKAAGLNERISALKYLLGKYRLGELAES
;
A
#
# COMPACT_ATOMS: atom_id res chain seq x y z
N GLU A 1 22.07 -16.12 -12.95
CA GLU A 1 23.01 -15.35 -13.79
C GLU A 1 23.69 -14.16 -13.07
N GLY A 2 24.17 -14.25 -11.83
CA GLY A 2 25.09 -13.26 -11.20
C GLY A 2 24.70 -11.76 -11.16
N LYS A 3 23.54 -11.38 -11.72
CA LYS A 3 23.08 -10.00 -11.90
C LYS A 3 22.55 -9.47 -10.57
N LYS A 4 23.02 -8.29 -10.20
CA LYS A 4 22.60 -7.59 -8.99
C LYS A 4 21.45 -6.64 -9.33
N TYR A 5 20.45 -6.62 -8.46
CA TYR A 5 19.30 -5.73 -8.54
C TYR A 5 19.18 -4.93 -7.24
N SER A 6 18.65 -3.72 -7.33
CA SER A 6 18.36 -2.85 -6.19
C SER A 6 17.07 -2.09 -6.43
N GLY A 7 16.46 -1.60 -5.34
CA GLY A 7 15.30 -0.70 -5.38
C GLY A 7 14.17 -1.18 -6.28
N LYS A 8 13.73 -0.35 -7.21
CA LYS A 8 12.60 -0.66 -8.11
C LYS A 8 12.90 -1.88 -8.98
N ALA A 9 14.11 -1.98 -9.53
CA ALA A 9 14.48 -3.09 -10.41
C ALA A 9 14.45 -4.46 -9.70
N LEU A 10 14.72 -4.49 -8.39
CA LEU A 10 14.56 -5.71 -7.59
C LEU A 10 13.09 -6.10 -7.43
N MET A 11 12.20 -5.12 -7.23
CA MET A 11 10.75 -5.38 -7.13
C MET A 11 10.17 -5.83 -8.47
N ASP A 12 10.57 -5.20 -9.58
CA ASP A 12 10.17 -5.62 -10.92
C ASP A 12 10.63 -7.06 -11.22
N PHE A 13 11.84 -7.42 -10.80
CA PHE A 13 12.34 -8.79 -10.91
C PHE A 13 11.50 -9.77 -10.07
N ALA A 14 11.20 -9.44 -8.82
CA ALA A 14 10.36 -10.27 -7.97
C ALA A 14 8.95 -10.48 -8.55
N ASP A 15 8.31 -9.42 -9.09
CA ASP A 15 7.01 -9.53 -9.79
C ASP A 15 7.11 -10.47 -11.00
N SER A 16 8.19 -10.35 -11.80
CA SER A 16 8.42 -11.25 -12.94
C SER A 16 8.57 -12.71 -12.51
N VAL A 17 9.28 -12.98 -11.40
CA VAL A 17 9.44 -14.33 -10.84
C VAL A 17 8.09 -14.90 -10.44
N VAL A 18 7.27 -14.14 -9.70
CA VAL A 18 5.95 -14.61 -9.25
C VAL A 18 5.04 -14.92 -10.44
N ARG A 19 5.02 -14.06 -11.46
CA ARG A 19 4.24 -14.30 -12.69
C ARG A 19 4.72 -15.53 -13.44
N SER A 20 6.03 -15.70 -13.59
CA SER A 20 6.61 -16.86 -14.28
C SER A 20 6.38 -18.16 -13.52
N ALA A 21 6.53 -18.15 -12.19
CA ALA A 21 6.21 -19.29 -11.33
C ALA A 21 4.75 -19.73 -11.52
N TRP A 22 3.82 -18.77 -11.55
CA TRP A 22 2.39 -19.05 -11.74
C TRP A 22 2.06 -19.57 -13.15
N ASN A 23 2.62 -18.95 -14.19
CA ASN A 23 2.26 -19.24 -15.58
C ASN A 23 2.99 -20.46 -16.16
N LEU A 24 4.28 -20.62 -15.85
CA LEU A 24 5.16 -21.62 -16.47
C LEU A 24 5.40 -22.82 -15.56
N GLY A 25 5.39 -22.62 -14.23
CA GLY A 25 5.62 -23.71 -13.27
C GLY A 25 7.04 -24.30 -13.32
N GLU A 26 8.01 -23.59 -13.89
CA GLU A 26 9.40 -24.06 -13.91
C GLU A 26 10.03 -24.02 -12.52
N GLU A 27 10.81 -25.05 -12.19
CA GLU A 27 11.41 -25.25 -10.88
C GLU A 27 12.23 -24.03 -10.41
N SER A 28 13.00 -23.42 -11.31
CA SER A 28 13.80 -22.23 -10.97
C SER A 28 12.98 -21.03 -10.48
N PHE A 29 11.78 -20.82 -11.02
CA PHE A 29 10.88 -19.77 -10.56
C PHE A 29 10.12 -20.17 -9.30
N LEU A 30 9.77 -21.45 -9.15
CA LEU A 30 9.14 -21.99 -7.93
C LEU A 30 10.07 -21.89 -6.72
N ASP A 31 11.35 -22.23 -6.89
CA ASP A 31 12.37 -22.10 -5.86
C ASP A 31 12.55 -20.64 -5.41
N LEU A 32 12.58 -19.71 -6.37
CA LEU A 32 12.65 -18.29 -6.06
C LEU A 32 11.36 -17.78 -5.39
N MET A 33 10.19 -18.29 -5.78
CA MET A 33 8.93 -17.98 -5.10
C MET A 33 8.94 -18.47 -3.64
N TRP A 34 9.50 -19.66 -3.38
CA TRP A 34 9.69 -20.17 -2.03
C TRP A 34 10.65 -19.29 -1.22
N TYR A 35 11.76 -18.87 -1.84
CA TYR A 35 12.67 -17.90 -1.24
C TYR A 35 11.98 -16.57 -0.91
N LEU A 36 11.12 -16.05 -1.79
CA LEU A 36 10.36 -14.83 -1.50
C LEU A 36 9.45 -15.01 -0.28
N TRP A 37 8.88 -16.20 -0.06
CA TRP A 37 8.01 -16.45 1.08
C TRP A 37 8.76 -16.54 2.42
N CYS A 38 9.82 -17.35 2.51
CA CYS A 38 10.48 -17.67 3.79
C CYS A 38 11.95 -17.28 3.89
N GLY A 39 12.53 -16.71 2.83
CA GLY A 39 13.93 -16.28 2.82
C GLY A 39 14.18 -15.15 3.80
N LYS A 40 15.25 -15.27 4.61
CA LYS A 40 15.63 -14.27 5.63
C LYS A 40 15.79 -12.85 5.08
N ASN A 41 16.33 -12.72 3.87
CA ASN A 41 16.57 -11.44 3.21
C ASN A 41 15.54 -11.17 2.10
N SER A 42 14.41 -11.88 2.11
CA SER A 42 13.34 -11.65 1.16
C SER A 42 12.77 -10.23 1.31
N PRO A 43 12.46 -9.52 0.21
CA PRO A 43 11.77 -8.25 0.27
C PRO A 43 10.28 -8.38 0.64
N PHE A 44 9.73 -9.59 0.77
CA PHE A 44 8.28 -9.81 0.88
C PHE A 44 7.65 -9.29 2.17
N SER A 45 8.24 -9.56 3.34
CA SER A 45 7.58 -9.33 4.63
C SER A 45 8.09 -8.11 5.40
N GLY A 46 9.31 -7.67 5.11
CA GLY A 46 10.03 -6.68 5.90
C GLY A 46 10.25 -7.07 7.38
N ARG A 47 10.05 -8.35 7.73
CA ARG A 47 10.25 -8.91 9.08
C ARG A 47 10.72 -10.36 9.00
N SER A 48 11.54 -10.78 9.96
CA SER A 48 11.82 -12.21 10.13
C SER A 48 10.61 -12.90 10.76
N PHE A 49 10.07 -13.93 10.11
CA PHE A 49 8.97 -14.71 10.67
C PHE A 49 9.51 -15.76 11.63
N HIS A 50 8.88 -15.87 12.80
CA HIS A 50 9.14 -16.94 13.77
C HIS A 50 7.90 -17.81 13.94
N THR A 51 7.28 -18.19 12.81
CA THR A 51 6.00 -18.93 12.79
C THR A 51 6.12 -20.28 13.50
N PHE A 52 7.23 -20.98 13.32
CA PHE A 52 7.46 -22.28 13.95
C PHE A 52 7.57 -22.13 15.47
N GLU A 53 8.38 -21.18 15.92
CA GLU A 53 8.60 -20.90 17.34
C GLU A 53 7.30 -20.48 18.02
N ARG A 54 6.50 -19.63 17.38
CA ARG A 54 5.17 -19.21 17.88
C ARG A 54 4.16 -20.35 17.93
N ALA A 55 4.33 -21.40 17.12
CA ALA A 55 3.41 -22.53 17.06
C ALA A 55 3.83 -23.69 17.98
N MET A 56 5.13 -23.89 18.19
CA MET A 56 5.68 -25.12 18.76
C MET A 56 6.53 -24.90 20.02
N ILE A 57 6.89 -23.65 20.35
CA ILE A 57 7.79 -23.32 21.47
C ILE A 57 7.08 -22.33 22.42
N ASP A 58 6.88 -22.72 23.67
CA ASP A 58 6.22 -21.87 24.68
C ASP A 58 7.07 -20.68 25.15
N ASP A 59 8.40 -20.75 24.97
CA ASP A 59 9.30 -19.65 25.32
C ASP A 59 9.10 -18.44 24.39
N ARG A 60 8.38 -17.44 24.91
CA ARG A 60 8.06 -16.19 24.21
C ARG A 60 9.28 -15.35 23.84
N SER A 61 10.45 -15.60 24.43
CA SER A 61 11.68 -14.91 24.03
C SER A 61 12.05 -15.20 22.57
N THR A 62 11.66 -16.37 22.07
CA THR A 62 11.87 -16.82 20.68
C THR A 62 10.87 -16.23 19.68
N TRP A 63 9.83 -15.53 20.13
CA TRP A 63 8.74 -15.04 19.28
C TRP A 63 9.00 -13.64 18.71
N VAL A 64 10.13 -13.02 19.04
CA VAL A 64 10.47 -11.66 18.60
C VAL A 64 10.77 -11.69 17.11
N GLU A 65 9.92 -11.05 16.31
CA GLU A 65 10.08 -10.90 14.85
C GLU A 65 10.78 -9.56 14.53
N PRO A 66 12.11 -9.53 14.39
CA PRO A 66 12.82 -8.30 14.05
C PRO A 66 12.39 -7.80 12.68
N LYS A 67 12.16 -6.49 12.61
CA LYS A 67 11.84 -5.78 11.37
C LYS A 67 13.13 -5.43 10.62
N ASN A 68 13.00 -5.24 9.32
CA ASN A 68 14.12 -4.80 8.49
C ASN A 68 14.37 -3.28 8.65
N PRO A 69 15.52 -2.77 8.15
CA PRO A 69 15.90 -1.37 8.32
C PRO A 69 14.89 -0.34 7.79
N TYR A 70 14.00 -0.71 6.86
CA TYR A 70 12.95 0.20 6.40
C TYR A 70 12.15 0.78 7.57
N PHE A 71 11.81 -0.05 8.58
CA PHE A 71 11.05 0.39 9.74
C PHE A 71 11.86 1.21 10.74
N ASP A 72 13.20 1.14 10.69
CA ASP A 72 14.07 1.99 11.50
C ASP A 72 14.13 3.41 10.92
N TYR A 73 13.96 3.55 9.59
CA TYR A 73 14.08 4.81 8.87
C TYR A 73 12.77 5.39 8.33
N TRP A 74 11.64 4.71 8.48
CA TRP A 74 10.36 5.14 7.90
C TRP A 74 9.80 6.49 8.43
N GLU A 75 10.35 7.00 9.55
CA GLU A 75 10.06 8.34 10.08
C GLU A 75 11.00 9.41 9.48
N ASN A 76 12.10 9.00 8.86
CA ASN A 76 13.07 9.90 8.25
C ASN A 76 12.56 10.36 6.87
N SER A 77 12.23 11.64 6.76
CA SER A 77 11.69 12.23 5.54
C SER A 77 12.64 12.22 4.34
N GLU A 78 13.95 12.18 4.55
CA GLU A 78 14.95 12.09 3.48
C GLU A 78 14.94 10.69 2.89
N VAL A 79 15.00 9.66 3.74
CA VAL A 79 14.94 8.26 3.30
C VAL A 79 13.64 7.96 2.54
N ILE A 80 12.50 8.45 3.02
CA ILE A 80 11.23 8.32 2.30
C ILE A 80 11.28 9.05 0.95
N SER A 81 11.98 10.19 0.85
CA SER A 81 12.14 10.90 -0.43
C SER A 81 13.00 10.11 -1.41
N ASP A 82 14.08 9.49 -0.93
CA ASP A 82 14.96 8.66 -1.75
C ASP A 82 14.21 7.44 -2.29
N ILE A 83 13.36 6.81 -1.47
CA ILE A 83 12.48 5.72 -1.93
C ILE A 83 11.52 6.22 -3.01
N LEU A 84 10.89 7.39 -2.83
CA LEU A 84 10.01 7.94 -3.86
C LEU A 84 10.75 8.16 -5.20
N VAL A 85 11.97 8.71 -5.14
CA VAL A 85 12.82 8.94 -6.32
C VAL A 85 13.23 7.62 -6.99
N GLU A 86 13.61 6.61 -6.21
CA GLU A 86 13.95 5.26 -6.71
C GLU A 86 12.80 4.64 -7.51
N PHE A 87 11.56 4.95 -7.15
CA PHE A 87 10.35 4.50 -7.86
C PHE A 87 9.86 5.47 -8.94
N GLY A 88 10.63 6.51 -9.26
CA GLY A 88 10.32 7.49 -10.31
C GLY A 88 9.25 8.52 -9.92
N LEU A 89 8.98 8.68 -8.62
CA LEU A 89 7.99 9.62 -8.09
C LEU A 89 8.64 10.92 -7.62
N CYS A 90 7.88 12.02 -7.70
CA CYS A 90 8.34 13.31 -7.18
C CYS A 90 8.30 13.31 -5.65
N PRO A 91 9.42 13.52 -4.92
CA PRO A 91 9.43 13.48 -3.45
C PRO A 91 8.65 14.61 -2.77
N LYS A 92 8.22 15.64 -3.53
CA LYS A 92 7.40 16.75 -3.03
C LYS A 92 5.90 16.48 -3.10
N GLU A 93 5.47 15.63 -4.04
CA GLU A 93 4.05 15.32 -4.28
C GLU A 93 3.70 13.85 -4.01
N GLY A 94 4.71 12.98 -3.98
CA GLY A 94 4.59 11.55 -3.78
C GLY A 94 4.34 11.21 -2.32
N HIS A 95 3.54 10.17 -2.11
CA HIS A 95 3.25 9.62 -0.80
C HIS A 95 3.36 8.10 -0.84
N ILE A 96 3.91 7.53 0.22
CA ILE A 96 3.94 6.08 0.43
C ILE A 96 2.74 5.72 1.31
N ILE A 97 2.00 4.68 0.91
CA ILE A 97 0.91 4.12 1.72
C ILE A 97 1.35 2.74 2.19
N ASN A 98 1.57 2.59 3.50
CA ASN A 98 2.01 1.35 4.10
C ASN A 98 0.84 0.61 4.75
N GLY A 99 0.55 -0.59 4.25
CA GLY A 99 -0.45 -1.48 4.83
C GLY A 99 0.11 -2.38 5.94
N HIS A 100 -0.75 -3.23 6.51
CA HIS A 100 -0.38 -4.43 7.28
C HIS A 100 0.41 -4.21 8.60
N THR A 101 0.71 -2.96 8.95
CA THR A 101 1.39 -2.58 10.19
C THR A 101 0.40 -1.87 11.10
N PRO A 102 -0.04 -2.47 12.22
CA PRO A 102 -1.02 -1.86 13.11
C PRO A 102 -0.45 -0.62 13.79
N VAL A 103 -1.24 0.47 13.82
CA VAL A 103 -0.85 1.72 14.47
C VAL A 103 -1.20 1.65 15.96
N LYS A 104 -0.21 1.83 16.83
CA LYS A 104 -0.40 1.82 18.29
C LYS A 104 -0.90 3.19 18.78
N ALA A 105 -2.10 3.58 18.34
CA ALA A 105 -2.69 4.89 18.66
C ALA A 105 -2.78 5.16 20.18
N LYS A 106 -3.09 4.12 20.99
CA LYS A 106 -3.04 4.19 22.46
C LYS A 106 -1.68 4.61 23.04
N LYS A 107 -0.58 4.37 22.31
CA LYS A 107 0.78 4.76 22.70
C LYS A 107 1.22 6.08 22.05
N GLY A 108 0.28 6.83 21.46
CA GLY A 108 0.56 8.10 20.78
C GLY A 108 1.18 7.94 19.39
N GLU A 109 1.19 6.74 18.80
CA GLU A 109 1.72 6.55 17.46
C GLU A 109 0.81 7.22 16.41
N SER A 110 1.40 8.08 15.59
CA SER A 110 0.73 8.71 14.46
C SER A 110 0.70 7.81 13.23
N PRO A 111 -0.44 7.71 12.52
CA PRO A 111 -0.53 7.07 11.20
C PRO A 111 0.12 7.91 10.10
N VAL A 112 0.39 9.19 10.36
CA VAL A 112 1.12 10.09 9.47
C VAL A 112 2.57 10.15 9.93
N LYS A 113 3.49 9.76 9.06
CA LYS A 113 4.93 9.67 9.33
C LYS A 113 5.73 10.52 8.35
N ALA A 114 7.01 10.73 8.65
CA ALA A 114 7.96 11.37 7.74
C ALA A 114 7.47 12.73 7.18
N GLY A 115 6.87 13.55 8.05
CA GLY A 115 6.36 14.88 7.67
C GLY A 115 5.20 14.86 6.67
N GLY A 116 4.41 13.77 6.62
CA GLY A 116 3.26 13.64 5.72
C GLY A 116 3.56 12.91 4.40
N LYS A 117 4.76 12.35 4.24
CA LYS A 117 5.14 11.58 3.05
C LYS A 117 4.79 10.09 3.16
N LEU A 118 4.53 9.59 4.36
CA LEU A 118 4.19 8.19 4.62
C LEU A 118 2.91 8.09 5.45
N PHE A 119 1.96 7.27 4.99
CA PHE A 119 0.70 6.99 5.69
C PHE A 119 0.59 5.51 6.03
N ILE A 120 0.28 5.19 7.27
CA ILE A 120 -0.01 3.82 7.71
C ILE A 120 -1.51 3.58 7.73
N ILE A 121 -1.95 2.57 6.97
CA ILE A 121 -3.34 2.18 6.83
C ILE A 121 -3.48 0.70 7.20
N ASP A 122 -4.00 0.46 8.40
CA ASP A 122 -4.01 -0.87 9.03
C ASP A 122 -5.33 -1.64 8.92
N GLY A 123 -6.31 -1.13 8.17
CA GLY A 123 -7.56 -1.83 7.86
C GLY A 123 -8.49 -1.92 9.08
N GLY A 124 -9.52 -1.07 9.06
CA GLY A 124 -10.38 -0.71 10.19
C GLY A 124 -11.22 -1.77 10.91
N PHE A 125 -11.05 -3.08 10.70
CA PHE A 125 -12.04 -4.09 11.16
C PHE A 125 -11.46 -5.39 11.70
N CYS A 126 -10.16 -5.51 11.89
CA CYS A 126 -9.58 -6.73 12.45
C CYS A 126 -9.74 -6.77 13.99
N LYS A 127 -10.63 -7.64 14.49
CA LYS A 127 -10.84 -7.86 15.93
C LYS A 127 -9.55 -8.17 16.69
N ALA A 128 -8.60 -8.85 16.05
CA ALA A 128 -7.35 -9.30 16.69
C ALA A 128 -6.43 -8.13 17.13
N TYR A 129 -6.52 -6.96 16.49
CA TYR A 129 -5.62 -5.83 16.78
C TYR A 129 -6.22 -4.79 17.73
N GLN A 130 -7.54 -4.80 17.95
CA GLN A 130 -8.26 -3.79 18.75
C GLN A 130 -7.74 -3.67 20.19
N SER A 131 -7.34 -4.78 20.81
CA SER A 131 -6.77 -4.79 22.16
C SER A 131 -5.47 -3.98 22.25
N THR A 132 -4.68 -3.98 21.16
CA THR A 132 -3.32 -3.42 21.10
C THR A 132 -3.30 -1.99 20.53
N THR A 133 -4.11 -1.70 19.51
CA THR A 133 -4.14 -0.40 18.82
C THR A 133 -5.04 0.62 19.53
N GLY A 134 -6.14 0.15 20.13
CA GLY A 134 -7.16 0.99 20.78
C GLY A 134 -8.14 1.68 19.83
N ILE A 135 -7.94 1.52 18.53
CA ILE A 135 -8.86 1.92 17.47
C ILE A 135 -9.07 0.72 16.54
N ALA A 136 -10.16 0.71 15.77
CA ALA A 136 -10.41 -0.34 14.81
C ALA A 136 -9.48 -0.27 13.59
N GLY A 137 -8.94 0.93 13.30
CA GLY A 137 -7.89 1.20 12.32
C GLY A 137 -8.13 2.49 11.54
N TYR A 138 -7.36 2.72 10.48
CA TYR A 138 -7.47 3.90 9.63
C TYR A 138 -7.94 3.57 8.20
N THR A 139 -8.65 4.52 7.60
CA THR A 139 -8.98 4.55 6.17
C THR A 139 -8.44 5.83 5.54
N LEU A 140 -7.69 5.70 4.45
CA LEU A 140 -7.28 6.83 3.61
C LEU A 140 -8.30 7.04 2.49
N ILE A 141 -8.83 8.25 2.40
CA ILE A 141 -9.81 8.65 1.38
C ILE A 141 -9.11 9.63 0.44
N TYR A 142 -8.98 9.23 -0.82
CA TYR A 142 -8.51 10.10 -1.91
C TYR A 142 -9.70 10.72 -2.64
N SER A 143 -9.59 12.01 -2.97
CA SER A 143 -10.52 12.72 -3.84
C SER A 143 -9.77 13.68 -4.77
N SER A 144 -10.47 14.26 -5.75
CA SER A 144 -9.89 15.29 -6.62
C SER A 144 -9.40 16.54 -5.88
N HIS A 145 -9.74 16.71 -4.60
CA HIS A 145 -9.36 17.85 -3.77
C HIS A 145 -8.24 17.56 -2.77
N GLY A 146 -7.89 16.29 -2.54
CA GLY A 146 -6.87 15.92 -1.57
C GLY A 146 -7.10 14.58 -0.89
N LEU A 147 -6.37 14.37 0.21
CA LEU A 147 -6.41 13.17 1.04
C LEU A 147 -7.03 13.48 2.40
N ARG A 148 -7.86 12.56 2.88
CA ARG A 148 -8.42 12.59 4.23
C ARG A 148 -8.14 11.26 4.91
N LEU A 149 -7.76 11.32 6.18
CA LEU A 149 -7.63 10.15 7.02
C LEU A 149 -8.84 10.05 7.93
N LYS A 150 -9.46 8.86 7.97
CA LYS A 150 -10.58 8.56 8.86
C LYS A 150 -10.14 7.51 9.87
N SER A 151 -10.24 7.83 11.16
CA SER A 151 -10.01 6.87 12.24
C SER A 151 -11.31 6.18 12.61
N HIS A 152 -11.27 4.89 12.89
CA HIS A 152 -12.45 4.11 13.24
C HIS A 152 -12.37 3.65 14.70
N ARG A 153 -13.45 3.83 15.46
CA ARG A 153 -13.57 3.25 16.81
C ARG A 153 -13.99 1.78 16.73
N PRO A 154 -13.56 0.93 17.67
CA PRO A 154 -14.02 -0.46 17.75
C PRO A 154 -15.54 -0.53 17.91
N PHE A 155 -16.18 -1.46 17.20
CA PHE A 155 -17.59 -1.76 17.40
C PHE A 155 -17.75 -2.76 18.54
N GLU A 156 -18.26 -2.29 19.67
CA GLU A 156 -18.39 -3.10 20.90
C GLU A 156 -19.79 -3.75 21.05
N GLY A 157 -20.59 -3.75 19.98
CA GLY A 157 -21.91 -4.39 19.93
C GLY A 157 -23.08 -3.40 20.09
N VAL A 158 -24.24 -3.79 19.56
CA VAL A 158 -25.46 -2.96 19.53
C VAL A 158 -25.90 -2.56 20.94
N THR A 159 -25.84 -3.48 21.90
CA THR A 159 -26.26 -3.25 23.30
C THR A 159 -25.45 -2.14 23.96
N LYS A 160 -24.13 -2.10 23.73
CA LYS A 160 -23.24 -1.11 24.34
C LYS A 160 -23.36 0.26 23.66
N VAL A 161 -23.54 0.28 22.35
CA VAL A 161 -23.82 1.52 21.60
C VAL A 161 -25.12 2.18 22.07
N LEU A 162 -26.17 1.36 22.30
CA LEU A 162 -27.46 1.85 22.79
C LEU A 162 -27.46 2.21 24.29
N SER A 163 -26.70 1.50 25.13
CA SER A 163 -26.63 1.79 26.57
C SER A 163 -25.79 3.02 26.89
N ASP A 164 -24.67 3.18 26.19
CA ASP A 164 -23.67 4.19 26.50
C ASP A 164 -23.89 5.47 25.65
N ASN A 165 -24.94 5.51 24.80
CA ASN A 165 -25.20 6.58 23.82
C ASN A 165 -23.94 6.96 23.03
N VAL A 166 -23.08 5.98 22.76
CA VAL A 166 -21.77 6.23 22.17
C VAL A 166 -22.00 6.55 20.71
N ASP A 167 -21.82 7.81 20.37
CA ASP A 167 -21.75 8.21 18.98
C ASP A 167 -20.57 7.48 18.34
N MET A 168 -20.84 6.70 17.29
CA MET A 168 -19.81 5.99 16.51
C MET A 168 -19.02 6.97 15.63
N GLU A 169 -18.80 8.19 16.11
CA GLU A 169 -18.12 9.24 15.37
C GLU A 169 -16.67 8.83 15.11
N SER A 170 -16.42 8.59 13.83
CA SER A 170 -15.09 8.40 13.27
C SER A 170 -14.50 9.78 12.98
N GLU A 171 -13.36 10.12 13.57
CA GLU A 171 -12.72 11.40 13.30
C GLU A 171 -12.18 11.39 11.87
N SER A 172 -12.50 12.44 11.10
CA SER A 172 -12.02 12.60 9.73
C SER A 172 -11.19 13.86 9.61
N VAL A 173 -9.89 13.68 9.40
CA VAL A 173 -8.89 14.75 9.35
C VAL A 173 -8.38 14.90 7.92
N PRO A 174 -8.44 16.10 7.30
CA PRO A 174 -7.74 16.35 6.05
C PRO A 174 -6.22 16.29 6.30
N VAL A 175 -5.52 15.42 5.58
CA VAL A 175 -4.05 15.25 5.70
C VAL A 175 -3.29 15.89 4.56
N LEU A 176 -3.97 16.11 3.42
CA LEU A 176 -3.42 16.81 2.27
C LEU A 176 -4.55 17.51 1.52
N SER A 177 -4.30 18.74 1.07
CA SER A 177 -5.21 19.47 0.17
C SER A 177 -4.45 19.86 -1.09
N PHE A 178 -5.05 19.62 -2.25
CA PHE A 178 -4.46 20.00 -3.52
C PHE A 178 -4.76 21.47 -3.83
N SER A 179 -3.76 22.21 -4.29
CA SER A 179 -3.92 23.61 -4.72
C SER A 179 -4.81 23.74 -5.97
N LYS A 180 -4.89 22.68 -6.78
CA LYS A 180 -5.77 22.57 -7.94
C LYS A 180 -6.46 21.23 -7.93
N ARG A 181 -7.70 21.21 -8.42
CA ARG A 181 -8.47 19.97 -8.59
C ARG A 181 -7.75 19.04 -9.56
N ARG A 182 -7.53 17.79 -9.15
CA ARG A 182 -6.96 16.74 -10.00
C ARG A 182 -8.06 16.04 -10.80
N TYR A 183 -7.84 15.87 -12.10
CA TYR A 183 -8.74 15.19 -13.04
C TYR A 183 -8.13 13.86 -13.50
N ILE A 184 -8.93 13.01 -14.16
CA ILE A 184 -8.45 11.77 -14.77
C ILE A 184 -7.32 12.04 -15.78
N ALA A 185 -7.38 13.20 -16.46
CA ALA A 185 -6.35 13.67 -17.37
C ALA A 185 -4.97 13.91 -16.71
N ASP A 186 -4.93 14.05 -15.38
CA ASP A 186 -3.69 14.24 -14.60
C ASP A 186 -3.13 12.92 -14.05
N THR A 187 -3.74 11.78 -14.40
CA THR A 187 -3.33 10.44 -13.93
C THR A 187 -2.64 9.66 -15.04
N ASP A 188 -1.95 8.57 -14.70
CA ASP A 188 -1.30 7.69 -15.69
C ASP A 188 -2.29 7.10 -16.71
N LYS A 189 -3.58 7.02 -16.36
CA LYS A 189 -4.65 6.59 -17.27
C LYS A 189 -4.90 7.57 -18.42
N ALA A 190 -4.49 8.83 -18.27
CA ALA A 190 -4.69 9.86 -19.28
C ALA A 190 -4.05 9.48 -20.62
N ALA A 191 -2.86 8.88 -20.59
CA ALA A 191 -2.16 8.46 -21.79
C ALA A 191 -2.99 7.47 -22.62
N GLY A 192 -3.45 6.37 -21.99
CA GLY A 192 -4.27 5.37 -22.67
C GLY A 192 -5.64 5.90 -23.12
N LEU A 193 -6.24 6.83 -22.35
CA LEU A 193 -7.49 7.49 -22.76
C LEU A 193 -7.27 8.39 -23.97
N ASN A 194 -6.18 9.16 -24.00
CA ASN A 194 -5.85 10.04 -25.12
C ASN A 194 -5.53 9.26 -26.40
N GLU A 195 -4.83 8.14 -26.28
CA GLU A 195 -4.60 7.23 -27.40
C GLU A 195 -5.92 6.69 -27.96
N ARG A 196 -6.82 6.21 -27.09
CA ARG A 196 -8.14 5.72 -27.49
C ARG A 196 -9.00 6.81 -28.13
N ILE A 197 -8.97 8.04 -27.59
CA ILE A 197 -9.65 9.20 -28.19
C ILE A 197 -9.10 9.49 -29.59
N SER A 198 -7.79 9.43 -29.76
CA SER A 198 -7.13 9.69 -31.05
C SER A 198 -7.51 8.63 -32.09
N ALA A 199 -7.49 7.36 -31.70
CA ALA A 199 -7.93 6.25 -32.55
C ALA A 199 -9.40 6.38 -32.97
N LEU A 200 -10.29 6.71 -32.03
CA LEU A 200 -11.72 6.91 -32.32
C LEU A 200 -11.95 8.11 -33.25
N LYS A 201 -11.24 9.22 -33.04
CA LYS A 201 -11.32 10.40 -33.93
C LYS A 201 -10.84 10.07 -35.35
N TYR A 202 -9.78 9.27 -35.47
CA TYR A 202 -9.29 8.80 -36.77
C TYR A 202 -10.32 7.92 -37.49
N LEU A 203 -10.88 6.92 -36.80
CA LEU A 203 -11.91 6.03 -37.37
C LEU A 203 -13.16 6.82 -37.78
N LEU A 204 -13.61 7.76 -36.93
CA LEU A 204 -14.73 8.64 -37.25
C LEU A 204 -14.45 9.51 -38.49
N GLY A 205 -13.22 10.00 -38.64
CA GLY A 205 -12.79 10.73 -39.84
C GLY A 205 -12.89 9.88 -41.10
N LYS A 206 -12.39 8.64 -41.04
CA LYS A 206 -12.46 7.66 -42.14
C LYS A 206 -13.89 7.28 -42.50
N TYR A 207 -14.77 7.07 -41.51
CA TYR A 207 -16.19 6.84 -41.73
C TYR A 207 -16.86 8.04 -42.44
N ARG A 208 -16.60 9.27 -41.96
CA ARG A 208 -17.16 10.48 -42.57
C ARG A 208 -16.70 10.74 -44.01
N LEU A 209 -15.51 10.26 -44.38
CA LEU A 209 -14.98 10.32 -45.75
C LEU A 209 -15.49 9.17 -46.64
N GLY A 210 -16.26 8.22 -46.08
CA GLY A 210 -16.72 7.03 -46.79
C GLY A 210 -15.64 5.97 -47.01
N GLU A 211 -14.47 6.10 -46.35
CA GLU A 211 -13.35 5.16 -46.43
C GLU A 211 -13.51 3.95 -45.49
N LEU A 212 -14.47 4.03 -44.56
CA LEU A 212 -14.89 2.93 -43.71
C LEU A 212 -16.42 2.81 -43.77
N ALA A 213 -16.91 1.59 -43.96
CA ALA A 213 -18.34 1.28 -43.86
C ALA A 213 -18.76 1.04 -42.41
N GLU A 214 -20.03 1.29 -42.10
CA GLU A 214 -20.63 0.86 -40.83
C GLU A 214 -20.75 -0.67 -40.81
N SER A 215 -20.34 -1.30 -39.71
CA SER A 215 -20.46 -2.74 -39.47
C SER A 215 -21.13 -2.99 -38.13
#